data_AF-A0A0M8WI27-F1
#
_entry.id   AF-A0A0M8WI27-F1
#
_cell.length_a   1.000
_cell.length_b   1.000
_cell.length_c   1.000
_cell.angle_alpha   90.00
_cell.angle_beta   90.00
_cell.angle_gamma   90.00
#
_symmetry.space_group_name_H-M   'P 1'
#
loop_
_entity.id
_entity.type
_entity.pdbx_description
1 polymer ?
#
loop_
_entity_poly.entity_id
_entity_poly.type
_entity_poly.pdbx_seq_one_letter_code
_entity_poly.pdbx_strand_id
1 'polypeptide(L)'
;MGWVLVEGMSDSLVYYRTPGEVAATPQGERIRLGGQVTAGSVRDDGHEVRFRLRDDAAEVSVVLVGAVPVMFREGQGAVVEGEFDADHTMRADTVLVKHGNRYSPPGKS
;
A
#
# COMPACT_ATOMS: atom_id res chain seq x y z
N MET A 1 -5.30 43.57 -21.21
CA MET A 1 -5.85 42.63 -20.21
C MET A 1 -5.47 41.22 -20.65
N GLY A 2 -4.40 40.66 -20.08
CA GLY A 2 -3.97 39.30 -20.39
C GLY A 2 -4.51 38.36 -19.32
N TRP A 3 -5.22 37.31 -19.72
CA TRP A 3 -5.64 36.24 -18.83
C TRP A 3 -4.59 35.14 -18.87
N VAL A 4 -4.07 34.76 -17.71
CA VAL A 4 -3.23 33.57 -17.56
C VAL A 4 -4.17 32.37 -17.60
N LEU A 5 -4.01 31.50 -18.59
CA LEU A 5 -4.57 30.14 -18.53
C LEU A 5 -3.76 29.37 -17.49
N VAL A 6 -4.41 28.90 -16.43
CA VAL A 6 -3.80 27.93 -15.50
C VAL A 6 -3.84 26.56 -16.17
N GLU A 7 -2.67 26.01 -16.47
CA GLU A 7 -2.50 24.65 -16.96
C GLU A 7 -2.93 23.68 -15.86
N GLY A 8 -3.84 22.77 -16.21
CA GLY A 8 -4.35 21.73 -15.31
C GLY A 8 -3.19 20.90 -14.80
N MET A 9 -2.95 20.99 -13.49
CA MET A 9 -2.05 20.10 -12.78
C MET A 9 -2.62 18.68 -12.92
N SER A 10 -2.04 17.89 -13.83
CA SER A 10 -2.19 16.44 -13.83
C SER A 10 -1.40 15.91 -12.63
N ASP A 11 -1.92 16.14 -11.43
CA ASP A 11 -1.50 15.42 -10.24
C ASP A 11 -1.89 13.96 -10.53
N SER A 12 -0.91 13.12 -10.82
CA SER A 12 -1.06 11.69 -10.90
C SER A 12 -1.38 11.21 -9.49
N LEU A 13 -2.64 11.43 -9.09
CA LEU A 13 -3.18 11.06 -7.80
C LEU A 13 -3.07 9.54 -7.75
N VAL A 14 -2.07 9.05 -7.04
CA VAL A 14 -1.92 7.62 -6.80
C VAL A 14 -3.15 7.23 -5.99
N TYR A 15 -4.14 6.62 -6.65
CA TYR A 15 -5.34 6.15 -5.98
C TYR A 15 -4.96 5.00 -5.06
N TYR A 16 -4.87 5.29 -3.77
CA TYR A 16 -4.78 4.28 -2.72
C TYR A 16 -6.20 3.87 -2.35
N ARG A 17 -6.46 2.57 -2.31
CA ARG A 17 -7.69 2.03 -1.73
C ARG A 17 -7.48 1.81 -0.23
N THR A 18 -8.53 2.01 0.53
CA THR A 18 -8.56 1.69 1.96
C THR A 18 -9.17 0.30 2.18
N PRO A 19 -8.81 -0.43 3.27
CA PRO A 19 -9.42 -1.70 3.66
C PRO A 19 -10.95 -1.73 3.60
N GLY A 20 -11.63 -0.63 3.93
CA GLY A 20 -13.09 -0.53 3.84
C GLY A 20 -13.64 -0.47 2.41
N GLU A 21 -12.84 -0.04 1.43
CA GLU A 21 -13.24 0.11 0.03
C GLU A 21 -12.92 -1.11 -0.83
N VAL A 22 -12.05 -2.02 -0.36
CA VAL A 22 -11.59 -3.17 -1.17
C VAL A 22 -12.61 -4.29 -1.32
N ALA A 23 -13.68 -4.32 -0.52
CA ALA A 23 -14.77 -5.27 -0.72
C ALA A 23 -15.47 -5.11 -2.09
N ALA A 24 -15.34 -3.95 -2.73
CA ALA A 24 -15.87 -3.67 -4.06
C ALA A 24 -14.81 -3.74 -5.18
N THR A 25 -13.56 -4.11 -4.87
CA THR A 25 -12.46 -4.13 -5.84
C THR A 25 -12.50 -5.39 -6.71
N PRO A 26 -12.34 -5.27 -8.04
CA PRO A 26 -12.25 -6.43 -8.93
C PRO A 26 -11.04 -7.31 -8.60
N GLN A 27 -11.22 -8.63 -8.62
CA GLN A 27 -10.13 -9.59 -8.50
C GLN A 27 -9.19 -9.50 -9.71
N GLY A 28 -7.89 -9.68 -9.49
CA GLY A 28 -6.87 -9.64 -10.54
C GLY A 28 -6.48 -8.24 -11.05
N GLU A 29 -6.99 -7.17 -10.44
CA GLU A 29 -6.46 -5.82 -10.66
C GLU A 29 -5.34 -5.52 -9.67
N ARG A 30 -4.21 -5.02 -10.20
CA ARG A 30 -3.14 -4.50 -9.35
C ARG A 30 -3.58 -3.20 -8.70
N ILE A 31 -3.69 -3.22 -7.38
CA ILE A 31 -4.07 -2.05 -6.60
C ILE A 31 -3.05 -1.73 -5.51
N ARG A 32 -3.11 -0.49 -5.03
CA ARG A 32 -2.35 -0.02 -3.87
C ARG A 32 -3.29 0.08 -2.68
N LEU A 33 -3.10 -0.77 -1.69
CA LEU A 33 -3.88 -0.78 -0.45
C LEU A 33 -3.10 -0.04 0.64
N GLY A 34 -3.65 1.07 1.14
CA GLY A 34 -3.07 1.86 2.23
C GLY A 34 -3.80 1.62 3.54
N GLY A 35 -3.07 1.47 4.64
CA GLY A 35 -3.66 1.33 5.97
C GLY A 35 -2.63 1.40 7.09
N GLN A 36 -3.10 1.25 8.31
CA GLN A 36 -2.25 1.09 9.48
C GLN A 36 -1.98 -0.40 9.71
N VAL A 37 -0.72 -0.77 9.93
CA VAL A 37 -0.37 -2.16 10.28
C VAL A 37 -0.88 -2.47 11.69
N THR A 38 -1.73 -3.48 11.83
CA THR A 38 -2.28 -3.90 13.12
C THR A 38 -1.19 -4.47 14.03
N ALA A 39 -1.16 -4.01 15.28
CA ALA A 39 -0.22 -4.51 16.29
C ALA A 39 -0.45 -6.00 16.58
N GLY A 40 0.63 -6.77 16.68
CA GLY A 40 0.65 -8.21 16.87
C GLY A 40 0.23 -9.03 15.64
N SER A 41 -0.05 -8.39 14.50
CA SER A 41 -0.50 -9.09 13.29
C SER A 41 0.64 -9.59 12.39
N VAL A 42 1.83 -9.01 12.52
CA VAL A 42 2.97 -9.31 11.65
C VAL A 42 3.54 -10.69 12.00
N ARG A 43 3.60 -11.58 11.01
CA ARG A 43 4.25 -12.88 11.05
C ARG A 43 5.14 -13.03 9.84
N ASP A 44 6.40 -13.33 10.08
CA ASP A 44 7.39 -13.59 9.04
C ASP A 44 7.74 -15.08 9.10
N ASP A 45 7.41 -15.82 8.04
CA ASP A 45 7.68 -17.24 7.92
C ASP A 45 8.98 -17.51 7.12
N GLY A 46 9.78 -16.46 6.84
CA GLY A 46 11.05 -16.51 6.11
C GLY A 46 10.91 -16.55 4.58
N HIS A 47 9.73 -16.91 4.08
CA HIS A 47 9.39 -16.90 2.65
C HIS A 47 8.39 -15.79 2.28
N GLU A 48 7.49 -15.49 3.21
CA GLU A 48 6.45 -14.48 3.06
C GLU A 48 6.16 -13.84 4.42
N VAL A 49 5.72 -12.58 4.39
CA VAL A 49 5.32 -11.84 5.58
C VAL A 49 3.83 -11.61 5.54
N ARG A 50 3.13 -12.14 6.54
CA ARG A 50 1.69 -11.99 6.71
C ARG A 50 1.42 -10.92 7.75
N PHE A 51 0.55 -9.99 7.45
CA PHE A 51 0.14 -8.95 8.39
C PHE A 51 -1.26 -8.47 8.04
N ARG A 52 -1.81 -7.59 8.87
CA ARG A 52 -3.10 -6.99 8.59
C ARG A 52 -2.98 -5.49 8.50
N LEU A 53 -3.63 -4.93 7.48
CA LEU A 53 -3.83 -3.50 7.34
C LEU A 53 -5.25 -3.18 7.76
N ARG A 54 -5.37 -2.26 8.72
CA ARG A 54 -6.65 -1.72 9.14
C ARG A 54 -6.77 -0.25 8.77
N ASP A 55 -8.00 0.18 8.57
CA ASP A 55 -8.39 1.59 8.63
C ASP A 55 -9.36 1.79 9.82
N ASP A 56 -10.16 2.85 9.77
CA ASP A 56 -11.20 3.12 10.78
C ASP A 56 -12.48 2.28 10.60
N ALA A 57 -12.65 1.60 9.46
CA ALA A 57 -13.86 0.86 9.08
C ALA A 57 -13.67 -0.67 9.01
N ALA A 58 -12.52 -1.15 8.53
CA ALA A 58 -12.26 -2.55 8.23
C ALA A 58 -10.78 -2.94 8.40
N GLU A 59 -10.54 -4.26 8.37
CA GLU A 59 -9.20 -4.87 8.41
C GLU A 59 -9.08 -5.88 7.28
N VAL A 60 -7.94 -5.85 6.58
CA VAL A 60 -7.64 -6.72 5.44
C VAL A 60 -6.35 -7.49 5.71
N SER A 61 -6.39 -8.79 5.42
CA SER A 61 -5.21 -9.65 5.48
C SER A 61 -4.33 -9.42 4.26
N VAL A 62 -3.04 -9.21 4.51
CA VAL A 62 -2.01 -9.01 3.49
C VAL A 62 -0.98 -10.12 3.60
N VAL A 63 -0.64 -10.72 2.46
CA VAL A 63 0.48 -11.64 2.30
C VAL A 63 1.50 -10.97 1.39
N LEU A 64 2.66 -10.62 1.94
CA LEU A 64 3.74 -9.99 1.22
C LEU A 64 4.79 -11.04 0.82
N VAL A 65 4.91 -11.26 -0.49
CA VAL A 65 5.91 -12.14 -1.09
C VAL A 65 7.02 -11.29 -1.69
N GLY A 66 8.06 -10.97 -0.91
CA GLY A 66 9.15 -10.15 -1.43
C GLY A 66 10.01 -9.49 -0.37
N ALA A 67 10.76 -8.48 -0.82
CA ALA A 67 11.65 -7.72 0.05
C ALA A 67 10.84 -6.85 1.00
N VAL A 68 10.88 -7.19 2.29
CA VAL A 68 10.31 -6.36 3.34
C VAL A 68 11.35 -5.35 3.81
N PRO A 69 11.09 -4.04 3.74
CA PRO A 69 12.00 -3.02 4.24
C PRO A 69 12.27 -3.24 5.73
N VAL A 70 13.51 -3.06 6.16
CA VAL A 70 13.91 -3.14 7.59
C VAL A 70 13.13 -2.16 8.48
N MET A 71 12.56 -1.10 7.88
CA MET A 71 11.75 -0.09 8.56
C MET A 71 10.29 -0.53 8.78
N PHE A 72 9.87 -1.68 8.23
CA PHE A 72 8.54 -2.23 8.42
C PHE A 72 8.35 -2.71 9.86
N ARG A 73 7.36 -2.12 10.53
CA ARG A 73 7.00 -2.42 11.91
C ARG A 73 5.49 -2.28 12.06
N GLU A 74 4.95 -3.01 13.00
CA GLU A 74 3.57 -2.83 13.45
C GLU A 74 3.27 -1.41 13.97
N GLY A 75 2.01 -1.00 13.90
CA GLY A 75 1.55 0.29 14.43
C GLY A 75 1.81 1.51 13.55
N GLN A 76 2.49 1.37 12.41
CA GLN A 76 2.73 2.48 11.48
C GLN A 76 1.85 2.40 10.22
N GLY A 77 1.72 3.52 9.51
CA GLY A 77 1.08 3.57 8.21
C GLY A 77 1.95 2.92 7.13
N ALA A 78 1.36 1.99 6.38
CA ALA A 78 1.99 1.31 5.26
C ALA A 78 1.05 1.27 4.05
N VAL A 79 1.64 1.23 2.86
CA VAL A 79 0.94 0.98 1.61
C VAL A 79 1.53 -0.27 0.99
N VAL A 80 0.68 -1.18 0.53
CA VAL A 80 1.09 -2.38 -0.18
C VAL A 80 0.58 -2.34 -1.60
N GLU A 81 1.34 -2.86 -2.55
CA GLU A 81 0.93 -2.99 -3.95
C GLU A 81 0.89 -4.48 -4.32
N GLY A 82 -0.19 -4.88 -4.97
CA GLY A 82 -0.47 -6.27 -5.29
C GLY A 82 -1.89 -6.46 -5.80
N GLU A 83 -2.39 -7.69 -5.70
CA GLU A 83 -3.70 -8.10 -6.21
C GLU A 83 -4.50 -8.79 -5.11
N PHE A 84 -5.83 -8.72 -5.20
CA PHE A 84 -6.71 -9.49 -4.34
C PHE A 84 -6.89 -10.91 -4.89
N ASP A 85 -6.69 -11.90 -4.02
CA ASP A 85 -7.03 -13.29 -4.29
C ASP A 85 -8.54 -13.55 -4.14
N ALA A 86 -8.98 -14.75 -4.52
CA ALA A 86 -10.36 -15.21 -4.42
C ALA A 86 -10.93 -15.09 -2.99
N ASP A 87 -10.07 -15.26 -1.98
CA ASP A 87 -10.41 -15.21 -0.56
C ASP A 87 -10.39 -13.79 0.04
N HIS A 88 -10.36 -12.74 -0.79
CA HIS A 88 -10.17 -11.33 -0.37
C HIS A 88 -8.88 -11.08 0.44
N THR A 89 -7.89 -11.95 0.28
CA THR A 89 -6.54 -11.72 0.82
C THR A 89 -5.73 -10.93 -0.19
N MET A 90 -5.13 -9.83 0.25
CA MET A 90 -4.26 -9.01 -0.59
C MET A 90 -2.90 -9.68 -0.71
N ARG A 91 -2.56 -10.17 -1.91
CA ARG A 91 -1.24 -10.71 -2.21
C ARG A 91 -0.37 -9.60 -2.78
N ALA A 92 0.49 -9.07 -1.92
CA ALA A 92 1.40 -7.98 -2.24
C ALA A 92 2.80 -8.51 -2.57
N ASP A 93 3.47 -7.83 -3.49
CA ASP A 93 4.91 -8.03 -3.76
C ASP A 93 5.75 -6.81 -3.35
N THR A 94 5.08 -5.68 -3.10
CA THR A 94 5.72 -4.42 -2.75
C THR A 94 5.06 -3.80 -1.52
N VAL A 95 5.87 -3.29 -0.59
CA VAL A 95 5.41 -2.51 0.56
C VAL A 95 6.19 -1.20 0.68
N LEU A 96 5.47 -0.12 0.93
CA LEU A 96 5.98 1.22 1.17
C LEU A 96 5.56 1.65 2.57
N VAL A 97 6.53 1.87 3.45
CA VAL A 97 6.28 2.39 4.80
C VAL A 97 6.42 3.90 4.84
N LYS A 98 5.43 4.56 5.45
CA LYS A 98 5.37 6.03 5.51
C LYS A 98 6.21 6.54 6.67
N HIS A 99 7.54 6.38 6.57
CA HIS A 99 8.48 7.13 7.40
C HIS A 99 8.85 8.44 6.70
N GLY A 100 8.87 9.55 7.44
CA GLY A 100 9.06 10.90 6.91
C GLY A 100 10.27 11.04 5.98
N ASN A 101 9.98 11.37 4.72
CA ASN A 101 10.78 12.26 3.88
C ASN A 101 12.22 11.83 3.51
N ARG A 102 12.39 10.76 2.71
CA ARG A 102 13.39 10.74 1.60
C ARG A 102 13.15 9.59 0.61
N TYR A 103 12.28 9.81 -0.37
CA TYR A 103 12.31 9.04 -1.61
C TYR A 103 13.44 9.61 -2.48
N SER A 104 14.61 8.97 -2.50
CA SER A 104 15.62 9.24 -3.52
C SER A 104 15.42 8.22 -4.65
N PRO A 105 14.92 8.61 -5.84
CA PRO A 105 14.90 7.72 -6.98
C PRO A 105 16.34 7.33 -7.35
N PRO A 106 16.62 6.08 -7.75
CA PRO A 106 17.96 5.69 -8.18
C PRO A 106 18.33 6.51 -9.41
N GLY A 107 19.31 7.40 -9.26
CA GLY A 107 19.93 8.08 -10.38
C GLY A 107 20.58 7.04 -11.29
N LYS A 108 20.14 6.97 -12.54
CA LYS A 108 20.87 6.25 -13.58
C LYS A 108 22.26 6.87 -13.70
N SER A 109 23.29 6.04 -13.52
CA SER A 109 24.69 6.36 -13.82
C SER A 109 24.91 6.53 -15.32
#